data_AF-A0A965CH58-F1
#
_entry.id   AF-A0A965CH58-F1
#
_cell.length_a   1.000
_cell.length_b   1.000
_cell.length_c   1.000
_cell.angle_alpha   90.00
_cell.angle_beta   90.00
_cell.angle_gamma   90.00
#
_symmetry.space_group_name_H-M   'P 1'
#
loop_
_entity.id
_entity.type
_entity.pdbx_description
1 polymer ?
#
loop_
_entity_poly.entity_id
_entity_poly.type
_entity_poly.pdbx_seq_one_letter_code
_entity_poly.pdbx_strand_id
1 'polypeptide(L)' 'MLVLDDATSAVDPTKEHEIRDALATVMRGRTTIVIAHRPATIELADTVVLLDGGRIAAAGSHHDLLARSEKYR' A
#
# COMPACT_ATOMS: atom_id res chain seq x y z
N MET A 1 -2.55 -3.97 -16.42
CA MET A 1 -1.68 -4.18 -15.24
C MET A 1 -0.90 -2.90 -15.02
N LEU A 2 -0.90 -2.38 -13.79
CA LEU A 2 -0.14 -1.19 -13.38
C LEU A 2 0.83 -1.59 -12.27
N VAL A 3 2.07 -1.11 -12.34
CA VAL A 3 3.06 -1.28 -11.26
C VAL A 3 3.52 0.12 -10.85
N LEU A 4 3.37 0.44 -9.57
CA LEU A 4 3.76 1.71 -8.98
C LEU A 4 4.80 1.42 -7.90
N ASP A 5 5.88 2.18 -7.95
CA ASP A 5 6.84 2.25 -6.85
C ASP A 5 6.58 3.53 -6.07
N ASP A 6 6.61 3.44 -4.74
CA ASP A 6 6.40 4.56 -3.83
C ASP A 6 7.62 5.48 -3.85
N ALA A 7 7.75 6.24 -4.94
CA ALA A 7 8.66 7.37 -5.05
C ALA A 7 8.10 8.64 -4.38
N THR A 8 7.15 8.52 -3.43
CA THR A 8 6.47 9.68 -2.82
C THR A 8 7.10 10.19 -1.53
N SER A 9 8.37 9.85 -1.27
CA SER A 9 9.10 10.35 -0.08
C SER A 9 9.30 11.87 -0.06
N ALA A 10 8.95 12.58 -1.15
CA ALA A 10 9.04 14.03 -1.28
C ALA A 10 7.68 14.75 -1.28
N VAL A 11 6.57 14.04 -1.02
CA VAL A 11 5.23 14.63 -1.07
C VAL A 11 4.88 15.29 0.26
N ASP A 12 4.64 16.60 0.20
CA ASP A 12 4.13 17.44 1.27
C ASP A 12 2.85 16.84 1.91
N PRO A 13 2.78 16.69 3.25
CA PRO A 13 1.61 16.15 3.96
C PRO A 13 0.29 16.82 3.56
N THR A 14 0.34 18.10 3.15
CA THR A 14 -0.82 18.87 2.73
C THR A 14 -1.47 18.33 1.46
N LYS A 15 -0.74 17.58 0.63
CA LYS A 15 -1.22 16.98 -0.63
C LYS A 15 -1.47 15.48 -0.59
N GLU A 16 -1.30 14.85 0.58
CA GLU A 16 -1.45 13.40 0.72
C GLU A 16 -2.86 12.92 0.34
N HIS A 17 -3.88 13.69 0.71
CA HIS A 17 -5.27 13.37 0.36
C HIS A 17 -5.52 13.41 -1.16
N GLU A 18 -5.01 14.43 -1.86
CA GLU A 18 -5.15 14.57 -3.32
C GLU A 18 -4.47 13.41 -4.05
N ILE A 19 -3.27 13.02 -3.62
CA ILE A 19 -2.55 11.89 -4.21
C ILE A 19 -3.30 10.58 -3.96
N ARG A 20 -3.83 10.39 -2.76
CA ARG A 20 -4.61 9.19 -2.41
C ARG A 20 -5.83 9.05 -3.30
N ASP A 21 -6.59 10.12 -3.51
CA ASP A 21 -7.81 10.10 -4.34
C ASP A 21 -7.48 9.88 -5.83
N ALA A 22 -6.37 10.44 -6.30
CA ALA A 22 -5.84 10.19 -7.63
C ALA A 22 -5.42 8.73 -7.81
N LEU A 23 -4.68 8.16 -6.85
CA LEU A 23 -4.26 6.75 -6.85
C LEU A 23 -5.47 5.82 -6.85
N ALA A 24 -6.44 6.05 -5.95
CA ALA A 24 -7.68 5.28 -5.90
C ALA A 24 -8.41 5.32 -7.25
N THR A 25 -8.45 6.49 -7.91
CA THR A 25 -9.05 6.64 -9.24
C THR A 25 -8.32 5.87 -10.32
N VAL A 26 -6.98 5.94 -10.33
CA VAL A 26 -6.14 5.24 -11.31
C VAL A 26 -6.23 3.72 -11.12
N MET A 27 -6.36 3.23 -9.89
CA MET A 27 -6.43 1.80 -9.59
C MET A 27 -7.74 1.14 -10.05
N ARG A 28 -8.84 1.90 -10.21
CA ARG A 28 -10.15 1.34 -10.59
C ARG A 28 -10.10 0.59 -11.91
N GLY A 29 -10.73 -0.60 -11.93
CA GLY A 29 -10.91 -1.42 -13.13
C GLY A 29 -9.64 -2.10 -13.64
N ARG A 30 -8.56 -2.12 -12.86
CA ARG A 30 -7.27 -2.71 -13.26
C ARG A 30 -6.58 -3.39 -12.08
N THR A 31 -5.92 -4.51 -12.33
CA THR A 31 -4.96 -5.07 -11.37
C THR A 31 -3.77 -4.12 -11.23
N THR A 32 -3.56 -3.64 -10.01
CA THR A 32 -2.47 -2.71 -9.66
C THR A 32 -1.61 -3.32 -8.57
N ILE A 33 -0.29 -3.29 -8.77
CA ILE A 33 0.71 -3.63 -7.76
C ILE A 33 1.35 -2.31 -7.31
N VAL A 34 1.31 -2.06 -6.02
CA VAL A 34 1.93 -0.90 -5.38
C VAL A 34 2.94 -1.40 -4.37
N ILE A 35 4.19 -0.96 -4.50
CA ILE A 35 5.17 -1.03 -3.43
C ILE A 35 4.94 0.21 -2.58
N ALA A 36 4.63 0.08 -1.30
CA ALA A 36 4.30 1.21 -0.43
C ALA A 36 4.97 1.10 0.93
N HIS A 37 5.37 2.24 1.48
CA HIS A 37 5.89 2.36 2.85
C HIS A 37 4.97 3.17 3.78
N ARG A 38 3.94 3.81 3.23
CA ARG A 38 3.02 4.70 3.97
C ARG A 38 1.69 4.00 4.29
N PRO A 39 1.18 4.08 5.53
CA PRO A 39 -0.12 3.51 5.90
C PRO A 39 -1.27 3.96 5.00
N ALA A 40 -1.34 5.25 4.66
CA ALA A 40 -2.42 5.80 3.82
C ALA A 40 -2.50 5.18 2.41
N THR A 41 -1.37 4.76 1.85
CA THR A 41 -1.32 4.07 0.55
C THR A 41 -1.63 2.58 0.71
N ILE A 42 -1.13 1.97 1.79
CA ILE A 42 -1.36 0.57 2.12
C ILE A 42 -2.86 0.30 2.37
N GLU A 43 -3.57 1.24 3.01
CA GLU A 43 -5.01 1.19 3.27
C GLU A 43 -5.87 1.18 1.99
N LEU A 44 -5.34 1.66 0.85
CA LEU A 44 -6.05 1.60 -0.43
C LEU A 44 -6.03 0.21 -1.07
N ALA A 45 -5.15 -0.69 -0.61
CA ALA A 45 -4.97 -1.99 -1.23
C ALA A 45 -6.02 -3.00 -0.75
N ASP A 46 -6.61 -3.74 -1.70
CA ASP A 46 -7.49 -4.88 -1.37
C ASP A 46 -6.72 -6.00 -0.65
N THR A 47 -5.42 -6.13 -0.93
CA THR A 47 -4.53 -7.13 -0.33
C THR A 47 -3.14 -6.55 -0.18
N VAL A 48 -2.54 -6.80 0.99
CA VAL A 48 -1.19 -6.39 1.35
C VAL A 48 -0.30 -7.62 1.49
N VAL A 49 0.92 -7.53 0.99
CA VAL A 49 1.95 -8.57 1.13
C VAL A 49 3.16 -7.94 1.80
N LEU A 50 3.51 -8.45 2.99
CA LEU A 50 4.71 -8.03 3.72
C LEU A 50 5.90 -8.87 3.26
N LEU A 51 6.94 -8.21 2.76
CA LEU A 51 8.22 -8.84 2.43
C LEU A 51 9.23 -8.59 3.56
N ASP A 52 9.87 -9.65 4.03
CA ASP A 52 10.95 -9.61 5.02
C ASP A 52 12.06 -10.59 4.61
N GLY A 53 13.30 -10.11 4.57
CA GLY A 53 14.46 -10.94 4.17
C GLY A 53 14.31 -11.62 2.79
N GLY A 54 13.61 -10.97 1.84
CA GLY A 54 13.36 -11.54 0.51
C GLY A 54 12.29 -12.65 0.48
N ARG A 55 11.49 -12.80 1.54
CA ARG A 55 10.39 -13.78 1.63
C ARG A 55 9.08 -13.09 2.01
N ILE A 56 7.96 -13.70 1.62
CA ILE A 56 6.64 -13.26 2.09
C ILE A 56 6.52 -13.64 3.58
N ALA A 57 6.48 -12.62 4.43
CA ALA A 57 6.32 -12.79 5.87
C ALA A 57 4.84 -12.85 6.29
N ALA A 58 3.98 -12.13 5.58
CA ALA A 58 2.54 -12.12 5.81
C ALA A 58 1.78 -11.64 4.57
N ALA A 59 0.52 -12.06 4.44
CA ALA A 59 -0.38 -11.58 3.40
C ALA A 59 -1.83 -11.56 3.90
N GLY A 60 -2.60 -10.54 3.51
CA GLY A 60 -3.99 -10.35 3.94
C GLY A 60 -4.46 -8.92 3.72
N SER A 61 -5.65 -8.57 4.21
CA SER A 61 -6.05 -7.16 4.26
C SER A 61 -5.21 -6.39 5.28
N HIS A 62 -5.10 -5.07 5.13
CA HIS A 62 -4.41 -4.21 6.11
C HIS A 62 -4.91 -4.46 7.54
N HIS A 63 -6.23 -4.54 7.73
CA HIS A 63 -6.85 -4.78 9.02
C HIS A 63 -6.52 -6.17 9.61
N ASP A 64 -6.56 -7.22 8.79
CA ASP A 64 -6.21 -8.57 9.24
C ASP A 64 -4.76 -8.67 9.68
N LEU A 65 -3.86 -8.02 8.93
CA LEU A 65 -2.43 -8.01 9.23
C LEU A 65 -2.12 -7.23 10.51
N LEU A 66 -2.76 -6.08 10.76
CA LEU A 66 -2.61 -5.35 12.03
C LEU A 66 -3.00 -6.21 13.24
N ALA A 67 -4.06 -7.00 13.10
CA ALA A 67 -4.56 -7.86 14.16
C ALA A 67 -3.65 -9.08 14.40
N ARG A 68 -3.14 -9.70 13.33
CA ARG A 68 -2.53 -11.05 13.38
C ARG A 68 -1.01 -11.08 13.25
N SER A 69 -0.38 -10.05 12.69
CA SER A 69 1.05 -10.04 12.40
C SER A 69 1.77 -9.00 13.26
N GLU A 70 2.53 -9.47 14.24
CA GLU A 70 3.40 -8.60 15.05
C GLU A 70 4.42 -7.85 14.19
N LYS A 71 4.94 -8.49 13.13
CA LYS A 71 5.87 -7.86 12.18
C LYS A 71 5.24 -6.75 11.33
N TYR A 72 3.91 -6.68 11.29
CA TYR A 72 3.18 -5.70 10.47
C TYR A 72 2.67 -4.51 11.28
N ARG A 73 2.50 -4.70 12.60
CA ARG A 73 2.00 -3.70 13.52
C ARG A 73 3.11 -2.72 13.91
#